data_AF-A0A356CKE8-F1
#
_entry.id   AF-A0A356CKE8-F1
#
_cell.length_a   1.000
_cell.length_b   1.000
_cell.length_c   1.000
_cell.angle_alpha   90.00
_cell.angle_beta   90.00
_cell.angle_gamma   90.00
#
_symmetry.space_group_name_H-M   'P 1'
#
loop_
_entity.id
_entity.type
_entity.pdbx_description
1 polymer ?
#
loop_
_entity_poly.entity_id
_entity_poly.type
_entity_poly.pdbx_seq_one_letter_code
_entity_poly.pdbx_strand_id
1 'polypeptide(L)'
;GFLPFSIDNEFIHVALLLFAFPISVFALARGYTYHKHVFILLLGLLGLTTLFAAVLLGEQAFDGIGEKELTLLGSVCVVVAHFRNYQICTGTDCSCHEQ
;
A
#
# COMPACT_ATOMS: atom_id res chain seq x y z
N GLY A 1 -20.96 -6.41 -5.26
CA GLY A 1 -19.89 -7.13 -5.99
C GLY A 1 -19.53 -8.35 -5.18
N PHE A 2 -19.69 -9.55 -5.74
CA PHE A 2 -19.67 -10.82 -5.00
C PHE A 2 -18.57 -11.78 -5.48
N LEU A 3 -17.73 -11.34 -6.43
CA LEU A 3 -16.72 -12.18 -7.07
C LEU A 3 -15.46 -12.48 -6.22
N PRO A 4 -14.96 -11.61 -5.30
CA PRO A 4 -13.73 -11.92 -4.57
C PRO A 4 -13.90 -12.98 -3.47
N PHE A 5 -15.14 -13.31 -3.09
CA PHE A 5 -15.41 -14.25 -1.99
C PHE A 5 -15.40 -15.73 -2.40
N SER A 6 -15.32 -16.04 -3.70
CA SER A 6 -15.54 -17.40 -4.22
C SER A 6 -14.34 -18.03 -4.93
N ILE A 7 -13.25 -17.27 -5.13
CA ILE A 7 -11.94 -17.73 -5.61
C ILE A 7 -11.07 -17.93 -4.38
N ASP A 8 -10.14 -18.90 -4.36
CA ASP A 8 -9.17 -19.10 -3.27
C ASP A 8 -8.63 -17.75 -2.79
N ASN A 9 -9.12 -17.30 -1.63
CA ASN A 9 -8.99 -15.93 -1.15
C ASN A 9 -7.51 -15.56 -0.97
N GLU A 10 -6.71 -16.54 -0.54
CA GLU A 10 -5.26 -16.44 -0.37
C GLU A 10 -4.53 -16.12 -1.68
N PHE A 11 -4.91 -16.77 -2.80
CA PHE A 11 -4.27 -16.51 -4.10
C PHE A 11 -4.49 -15.08 -4.57
N ILE A 12 -5.70 -14.54 -4.40
CA ILE A 12 -6.02 -13.16 -4.78
C ILE A 12 -5.26 -12.17 -3.88
N HIS A 13 -5.20 -12.42 -2.57
CA HIS A 13 -4.47 -11.57 -1.63
C HIS A 13 -2.98 -11.50 -1.98
N VAL A 14 -2.34 -12.64 -2.29
CA VAL A 14 -0.93 -12.71 -2.69
C VAL A 14 -0.69 -12.06 -4.05
N ALA A 15 -1.56 -12.32 -5.04
CA ALA A 15 -1.45 -11.70 -6.36
C ALA A 15 -1.58 -10.17 -6.28
N LEU A 16 -2.55 -9.66 -5.52
CA LEU A 16 -2.70 -8.23 -5.28
C LEU A 16 -1.44 -7.64 -4.65
N LEU A 17 -0.88 -8.29 -3.63
CA LEU A 17 0.36 -7.83 -3.00
C LEU A 17 1.53 -7.80 -4.01
N LEU A 18 1.67 -8.84 -4.83
CA LEU A 18 2.73 -8.95 -5.83
C LEU A 18 2.73 -7.80 -6.83
N PHE A 19 1.56 -7.30 -7.23
CA PHE A 19 1.45 -6.15 -8.12
C PHE A 19 1.44 -4.81 -7.37
N ALA A 20 0.67 -4.71 -6.29
CA ALA A 20 0.51 -3.48 -5.54
C ALA A 20 1.82 -3.05 -4.87
N PHE A 21 2.62 -4.00 -4.38
CA PHE A 21 3.90 -3.71 -3.73
C PHE A 21 4.90 -2.97 -4.64
N PRO A 22 5.33 -3.51 -5.80
CA PRO A 22 6.28 -2.83 -6.67
C PRO A 22 5.73 -1.51 -7.22
N ILE A 23 4.42 -1.45 -7.53
CA ILE A 23 3.78 -0.22 -8.00
C ILE A 23 3.82 0.86 -6.90
N SER A 24 3.47 0.49 -5.67
CA SER A 24 3.46 1.42 -4.53
C SER A 24 4.87 1.91 -4.21
N VAL A 25 5.87 1.02 -4.19
CA VAL A 25 7.29 1.37 -3.98
C VAL A 25 7.76 2.35 -5.06
N PHE A 26 7.47 2.05 -6.34
CA PHE A 26 7.85 2.93 -7.44
C PHE A 26 7.18 4.30 -7.33
N ALA A 27 5.88 4.34 -7.06
CA ALA A 27 5.13 5.58 -6.91
C ALA A 27 5.59 6.42 -5.70
N LEU A 28 5.89 5.79 -4.56
CA LEU A 28 6.42 6.46 -3.37
C LEU A 28 7.84 7.00 -3.60
N ALA A 29 8.71 6.22 -4.24
CA ALA A 29 10.07 6.65 -4.56
C ALA A 29 10.05 7.85 -5.51
N ARG A 30 9.25 7.79 -6.59
CA ARG A 30 9.06 8.91 -7.51
C ARG A 30 8.48 10.12 -6.78
N GLY A 31 7.39 9.94 -6.02
CA GLY A 31 6.79 11.01 -5.21
C GLY A 31 7.79 11.69 -4.28
N TYR A 32 8.66 10.92 -3.61
CA TYR A 32 9.70 11.46 -2.75
C TYR A 32 10.74 12.28 -3.51
N THR A 33 11.17 11.84 -4.70
CA THR A 33 12.15 12.60 -5.50
C THR A 33 11.66 13.99 -5.90
N TYR A 34 10.35 14.14 -6.16
CA TYR A 34 9.77 15.41 -6.57
C TYR A 34 9.27 16.27 -5.39
N HIS A 35 8.63 15.66 -4.40
CA HIS A 35 7.98 16.38 -3.31
C HIS A 35 8.83 16.50 -2.03
N LYS A 36 9.91 15.70 -1.90
CA LYS A 36 10.85 15.66 -0.76
C LYS A 36 10.19 15.51 0.63
N HIS A 37 8.97 14.96 0.67
CA HIS A 37 8.21 14.81 1.90
C HIS A 37 8.47 13.43 2.54
N VAL A 38 9.48 13.38 3.42
CA VAL A 38 9.93 12.12 4.08
C VAL A 38 8.79 11.42 4.84
N PHE A 39 7.89 12.17 5.46
CA PHE A 39 6.77 11.60 6.22
C PHE A 39 5.86 10.71 5.36
N ILE A 40 5.60 11.10 4.11
CA ILE A 40 4.73 10.34 3.20
C ILE A 40 5.42 9.04 2.77
N LEU A 41 6.72 9.11 2.49
CA LEU A 41 7.53 7.93 2.18
C LEU A 41 7.49 6.93 3.35
N LEU A 42 7.74 7.41 4.58
CA LEU A 42 7.76 6.55 5.77
C LEU A 42 6.38 5.93 6.06
N LEU A 43 5.30 6.69 5.92
CA LEU A 43 3.94 6.17 6.11
C LEU A 43 3.59 5.09 5.08
N GLY A 44 3.98 5.31 3.82
CA GLY A 44 3.79 4.33 2.75
C GLY A 44 4.62 3.07 2.95
N LEU A 45 5.89 3.21 3.34
CA LEU A 45 6.76 2.08 3.68
C LEU A 45 6.25 1.28 4.87
N LEU A 46 5.74 1.96 5.91
CA LEU A 46 5.12 1.30 7.07
C LEU A 46 3.89 0.48 6.65
N GLY A 47 3.05 1.03 5.77
CA GLY A 47 1.92 0.30 5.22
C GLY A 47 2.35 -0.94 4.43
N LEU A 48 3.37 -0.80 3.57
CA LEU A 48 3.91 -1.89 2.76
C LEU A 48 4.56 -2.99 3.61
N THR A 49 5.32 -2.63 4.65
CA THR A 49 5.91 -3.62 5.56
C THR A 49 4.85 -4.35 6.37
N THR A 50 3.77 -3.65 6.77
CA THR A 50 2.63 -4.26 7.46
C THR A 50 1.90 -5.26 6.55
N LEU A 51 1.66 -4.89 5.29
CA LEU A 51 1.08 -5.80 4.30
C LEU A 51 1.97 -7.03 4.04
N PHE A 52 3.28 -6.83 3.93
CA PHE A 52 4.24 -7.91 3.76
C PHE A 52 4.25 -8.85 4.98
N ALA A 53 4.21 -8.28 6.19
CA ALA A 53 4.13 -9.05 7.43
C ALA A 53 2.82 -9.86 7.53
N ALA A 54 1.68 -9.31 7.08
CA ALA A 54 0.41 -10.02 7.04
C ALA A 54 0.52 -11.32 6.24
N VAL A 55 1.12 -11.26 5.05
CA VAL A 55 1.32 -12.43 4.18
C VAL A 55 2.30 -13.44 4.76
N LEU A 56 3.37 -13.00 5.42
CA LEU A 56 4.34 -13.91 6.06
C LEU A 56 3.76 -14.65 7.27
N LEU A 57 2.88 -14.00 8.03
CA LEU A 57 2.24 -14.57 9.21
C LEU A 57 1.13 -15.56 8.83
N GLY A 58 0.37 -15.25 7.76
CA GLY A 58 -0.74 -16.07 7.25
C GLY A 58 -1.80 -16.38 8.31
N GLU A 59 -2.64 -17.39 8.05
CA GLU A 59 -3.68 -17.82 9.01
C GLU A 59 -3.13 -18.42 10.31
N GLN A 60 -1.83 -18.75 10.36
CA GLN A 60 -1.19 -19.36 11.52
C GLN A 60 -1.08 -18.39 12.71
N ALA A 61 -1.19 -17.09 12.46
CA ALA A 61 -1.13 -16.06 13.48
C ALA A 61 -2.54 -15.65 13.98
N PHE A 62 -2.70 -15.56 15.30
CA PHE A 62 -3.91 -15.05 15.96
C PHE A 62 -5.22 -15.72 15.49
N ASP A 63 -5.24 -17.06 15.41
CA ASP A 63 -6.45 -17.85 15.11
C ASP A 63 -7.13 -17.44 13.78
N GLY A 64 -6.33 -17.01 12.78
CA GLY A 64 -6.81 -16.60 11.45
C GLY A 64 -7.37 -15.17 11.34
N ILE A 65 -7.42 -14.42 12.46
CA ILE A 65 -7.96 -13.04 12.50
C ILE A 65 -6.87 -12.01 12.16
N GLY A 66 -5.62 -12.26 12.58
CA GLY A 66 -4.53 -11.29 12.49
C GLY A 66 -4.19 -10.87 11.06
N GLU A 67 -4.22 -11.81 10.10
CA GLU A 67 -3.91 -11.54 8.69
C GLU A 67 -4.84 -10.47 8.09
N LYS A 68 -6.15 -10.59 8.35
CA LYS A 68 -7.16 -9.68 7.79
C LYS A 68 -7.03 -8.27 8.38
N GLU A 69 -6.82 -8.17 9.69
CA GLU A 69 -6.64 -6.88 10.38
C GLU A 69 -5.35 -6.18 9.94
N LEU A 70 -4.23 -6.92 9.87
CA LEU A 70 -2.95 -6.40 9.37
C LEU A 70 -3.06 -5.95 7.91
N THR A 71 -3.74 -6.73 7.07
CA THR A 71 -3.96 -6.38 5.66
C THR A 71 -4.79 -5.09 5.54
N LEU A 72 -5.85 -4.95 6.34
CA LEU A 72 -6.68 -3.76 6.36
C LEU A 72 -5.87 -2.53 6.83
N LEU A 73 -5.14 -2.66 7.95
CA LEU A 73 -4.32 -1.57 8.50
C LEU A 73 -3.22 -1.13 7.53
N GLY A 74 -2.48 -2.09 6.97
CA GLY A 74 -1.45 -1.82 5.98
C GLY A 74 -2.02 -1.12 4.73
N SER A 75 -3.17 -1.58 4.24
CA SER A 75 -3.86 -0.98 3.10
C SER A 75 -4.26 0.48 3.37
N VAL A 76 -4.83 0.76 4.55
CA VAL A 76 -5.20 2.13 4.94
C VAL A 76 -3.97 3.03 4.98
N CYS A 77 -2.86 2.58 5.57
CA CYS A 77 -1.62 3.35 5.60
C CYS A 77 -1.10 3.68 4.18
N VAL A 78 -1.07 2.70 3.27
CA VAL A 78 -0.64 2.90 1.88
C VAL A 78 -1.56 3.88 1.14
N VAL A 79 -2.88 3.74 1.28
CA VAL A 79 -3.87 4.64 0.66
C VAL A 79 -3.70 6.07 1.18
N VAL A 80 -3.54 6.26 2.49
CA VAL A 80 -3.31 7.59 3.07
C VAL A 80 -2.01 8.19 2.54
N ALA A 81 -0.93 7.41 2.43
CA ALA A 81 0.34 7.88 1.87
C ALA A 81 0.18 8.34 0.42
N HIS A 82 -0.46 7.56 -0.44
CA HIS A 82 -0.72 7.96 -1.83
C HIS A 82 -1.65 9.16 -1.94
N PHE A 83 -2.69 9.23 -1.12
CA PHE A 83 -3.61 10.37 -1.11
C PHE A 83 -2.89 11.66 -0.72
N ARG A 84 -2.02 11.63 0.30
CA ARG A 84 -1.19 12.78 0.67
C ARG A 84 -0.20 13.14 -0.43
N ASN A 85 0.41 12.16 -1.09
CA ASN A 85 1.30 12.40 -2.22
C ASN A 85 0.56 13.13 -3.37
N TYR A 86 -0.65 12.67 -3.68
CA TYR A 86 -1.53 13.30 -4.67
C TYR A 86 -1.91 14.74 -4.28
N GLN A 87 -2.25 14.99 -3.00
CA GLN A 87 -2.57 16.34 -2.52
C GLN A 87 -1.42 17.34 -2.74
N ILE A 88 -0.17 16.93 -2.50
CA ILE A 88 1.00 17.79 -2.76
C ILE A 88 1.12 18.07 -4.27
N CYS A 89 0.98 17.05 -5.10
CA CYS A 89 1.02 17.20 -6.55
C CYS A 89 -0.03 18.21 -7.05
N THR A 90 -1.28 18.08 -6.61
CA THR A 90 -2.35 19.02 -6.94
C THR A 90 -2.12 20.43 -6.39
N GLY A 91 -1.45 20.56 -5.24
CA GLY A 91 -1.09 21.87 -4.68
C GLY A 91 0.01 22.61 -5.45
N THR A 92 0.69 21.92 -6.39
CA THR A 92 1.74 22.47 -7.25
C THR A 92 1.33 22.56 -8.72
N ASP A 93 0.02 22.50 -9.01
CA ASP A 93 -0.55 22.44 -10.36
C ASP A 93 0.12 21.35 -11.25
N CYS A 94 0.51 20.23 -10.63
CA CYS A 94 1.18 19.11 -11.30
C CYS A 94 2.50 19.45 -12.04
N SER A 95 3.10 20.61 -11.80
CA SER A 95 4.38 21.04 -12.40
C SER A 95 5.56 20.07 -12.14
N CYS A 96 5.43 19.20 -11.13
CA CYS A 96 6.40 18.15 -10.83
C CYS A 96 6.43 16.98 -11.83
N HIS A 97 5.46 16.87 -12.75
CA HIS A 97 5.40 15.81 -13.77
C HIS A 97 5.85 16.26 -15.16
N GLU A 98 6.11 17.56 -15.36
CA GLU A 98 6.51 18.14 -16.65
C GLU A 98 8.03 18.16 -16.87
N GLN A 99 8.81 17.49 -16.01
CA GLN A 99 10.29 17.46 -16.02
C GLN A 99 10.87 16.16 -16.56
#